data_AF-A0A0Q4P6Z4-F1
#
_entry.id   AF-A0A0Q4P6Z4-F1
#
_cell.length_a   1.000
_cell.length_b   1.000
_cell.length_c   1.000
_cell.angle_alpha   90.00
_cell.angle_beta   90.00
_cell.angle_gamma   90.00
#
_symmetry.space_group_name_H-M   'P 1'
#
loop_
_entity.id
_entity.type
_entity.pdbx_description
1 polymer ?
#
loop_
_entity_poly.entity_id
_entity_poly.type
_entity_poly.pdbx_seq_one_letter_code
_entity_poly.pdbx_strand_id
1 'polypeptide(L)'
;MAKVIGVTLAAMLALPLTAAAQEDLRIDQSKIYVTDPAACDMLEKKGIEAFMDLDFLALGFPKGIQSMEFQCNFFDVKSREGSTHLFVDAVCEAPGELYPDTMAIAPYSETQIQLVSSYDAAMTLAGIFEPTSAVATPGATLYTRCDNLSEITVD
;
A
#
# COMPACT_ATOMS: atom_id res chain seq x y z
N MET A 1 -69.22 -11.15 -19.59
CA MET A 1 -68.42 -12.17 -20.31
C MET A 1 -67.03 -11.60 -20.51
N ALA A 2 -66.06 -12.10 -19.74
CA ALA A 2 -64.68 -11.63 -19.76
C ALA A 2 -63.92 -12.21 -20.95
N LYS A 3 -63.05 -11.42 -21.59
CA LYS A 3 -62.07 -11.92 -22.56
C LYS A 3 -60.68 -11.46 -22.13
N VAL A 4 -59.92 -12.44 -21.66
CA VAL A 4 -58.51 -12.38 -21.26
C VAL A 4 -57.65 -12.34 -22.51
N ILE A 5 -56.74 -11.37 -22.60
CA ILE A 5 -55.56 -11.35 -23.47
C ILE A 5 -54.51 -10.62 -22.63
N GLY A 6 -53.62 -11.29 -21.90
CA GLY A 6 -52.52 -12.09 -22.42
C GLY A 6 -51.22 -11.34 -22.09
N VAL A 7 -50.80 -11.37 -20.82
CA VAL A 7 -49.54 -10.78 -20.37
C VAL A 7 -48.42 -11.75 -20.76
N THR A 8 -47.70 -11.45 -21.82
CA THR A 8 -46.47 -12.15 -22.20
C THR A 8 -45.38 -11.78 -21.19
N LEU A 9 -45.19 -12.64 -20.20
CA LEU A 9 -44.08 -12.58 -19.25
C LEU A 9 -42.80 -13.02 -19.98
N ALA A 10 -42.04 -12.06 -20.51
CA ALA A 10 -40.70 -12.33 -21.01
C ALA A 10 -39.78 -12.60 -19.81
N ALA A 11 -39.55 -13.89 -19.52
CA ALA A 11 -38.54 -14.36 -18.60
C ALA A 11 -37.15 -13.99 -19.14
N MET A 12 -36.64 -12.83 -18.75
CA MET A 12 -35.23 -12.51 -18.92
C MET A 12 -34.43 -13.39 -17.97
N LEU A 13 -33.69 -14.32 -18.58
CA LEU A 13 -32.70 -15.19 -18.00
C LEU A 13 -31.86 -14.45 -16.95
N ALA A 14 -32.00 -14.86 -15.69
CA ALA A 14 -31.02 -14.59 -14.65
C ALA A 14 -29.73 -15.35 -15.02
N LEU A 15 -28.87 -14.69 -15.80
CA LEU A 15 -27.47 -15.08 -15.90
C LEU A 15 -26.89 -14.97 -14.49
N PRO A 16 -26.39 -16.07 -13.88
CA PRO A 16 -25.54 -15.92 -12.73
C PRO A 16 -24.30 -15.19 -13.25
N LEU A 17 -24.25 -13.88 -12.99
CA LEU A 17 -22.99 -13.18 -12.91
C LEU A 17 -22.21 -13.94 -11.84
N THR A 18 -21.41 -14.91 -12.24
CA THR A 18 -20.29 -15.36 -11.44
C THR A 18 -19.48 -14.10 -11.24
N ALA A 19 -19.74 -13.41 -10.13
CA ALA A 19 -18.82 -12.46 -9.58
C ALA A 19 -17.51 -13.22 -9.51
N ALA A 20 -16.63 -12.98 -10.48
CA ALA A 20 -15.25 -13.39 -10.37
C ALA A 20 -14.85 -12.83 -9.02
N ALA A 21 -14.63 -13.71 -8.06
CA ALA A 21 -14.09 -13.34 -6.78
C ALA A 21 -12.84 -12.54 -7.14
N GLN A 22 -12.90 -11.22 -6.97
CA GLN A 22 -11.73 -10.38 -6.92
C GLN A 22 -10.79 -11.15 -6.01
N GLU A 23 -9.66 -11.62 -6.53
CA GLU A 23 -8.70 -12.36 -5.73
C GLU A 23 -8.55 -11.60 -4.42
N ASP A 24 -8.76 -12.29 -3.29
CA ASP A 24 -8.66 -11.70 -1.96
C ASP A 24 -7.18 -11.38 -1.75
N LEU A 25 -6.70 -10.34 -2.41
CA LEU A 25 -5.34 -9.84 -2.34
C LEU A 25 -5.17 -9.34 -0.92
N ARG A 26 -4.46 -10.13 -0.12
CA ARG A 26 -4.13 -9.77 1.26
C ARG A 26 -2.71 -9.23 1.31
N ILE A 27 -2.54 -8.20 2.11
CA ILE A 27 -1.24 -7.63 2.42
C ILE A 27 -0.52 -8.63 3.35
N ASP A 28 0.63 -9.14 2.91
CA ASP A 28 1.48 -9.99 3.73
C ASP A 28 2.34 -9.12 4.66
N GLN A 29 1.82 -8.84 5.85
CA GLN A 29 2.50 -7.98 6.82
C GLN A 29 3.79 -8.59 7.40
N SER A 30 4.12 -9.85 7.07
CA SER A 30 5.36 -10.50 7.48
C SER A 30 6.55 -10.15 6.59
N LYS A 31 6.34 -9.41 5.50
CA LYS A 31 7.35 -9.12 4.49
C LYS A 31 7.82 -7.66 4.51
N ILE A 32 9.01 -7.44 3.97
CA ILE A 32 9.51 -6.12 3.61
C ILE A 32 8.96 -5.72 2.25
N TYR A 33 8.61 -4.44 2.13
CA TYR A 33 8.15 -3.81 0.90
C TYR A 33 9.06 -2.63 0.57
N VAL A 34 9.42 -2.42 -0.70
CA VAL A 34 10.35 -1.38 -1.13
C VAL A 34 9.81 -0.55 -2.29
N THR A 35 10.15 0.73 -2.37
CA THR A 35 9.74 1.60 -3.49
C THR A 35 10.51 1.32 -4.78
N ASP A 36 11.75 0.85 -4.68
CA ASP A 36 12.55 0.37 -5.81
C ASP A 36 12.70 -1.15 -5.73
N PRO A 37 12.13 -1.94 -6.66
CA PRO A 37 12.28 -3.40 -6.68
C PRO A 37 13.73 -3.89 -6.69
N ALA A 38 14.67 -3.13 -7.25
CA ALA A 38 16.09 -3.49 -7.24
C ALA A 38 16.68 -3.51 -5.81
N ALA A 39 16.03 -2.82 -4.87
CA ALA A 39 16.44 -2.80 -3.47
C ALA A 39 16.23 -4.14 -2.76
N CYS A 40 15.33 -5.02 -3.22
CA CYS A 40 15.14 -6.35 -2.59
C CYS A 40 16.43 -7.17 -2.64
N ASP A 41 17.04 -7.29 -3.82
CA ASP A 41 18.30 -8.01 -4.01
C ASP A 41 19.46 -7.39 -3.22
N MET A 42 19.43 -6.07 -3.06
CA MET A 42 20.48 -5.33 -2.34
C MET A 42 20.35 -5.51 -0.83
N LEU A 43 19.14 -5.40 -0.29
CA LEU A 43 18.84 -5.67 1.11
C LEU A 43 19.20 -7.11 1.50
N GLU A 44 18.92 -8.10 0.65
CA GLU A 44 19.32 -9.49 0.89
C GLU A 44 20.84 -9.67 0.99
N LYS A 45 21.61 -8.91 0.20
CA LYS A 45 23.08 -9.04 0.13
C LYS A 45 23.82 -8.20 1.15
N LYS A 46 23.28 -7.03 1.49
CA LYS A 46 23.99 -5.97 2.22
C LYS A 46 23.25 -5.47 3.47
N GLY A 47 22.02 -5.94 3.71
CA GLY A 47 21.21 -5.45 4.82
C GLY A 47 21.05 -3.93 4.79
N ILE A 48 21.27 -3.29 5.93
CA ILE A 48 21.16 -1.82 6.08
C ILE A 48 22.12 -1.03 5.17
N GLU A 49 23.26 -1.60 4.76
CA GLU A 49 24.20 -0.89 3.87
C GLU A 49 23.62 -0.62 2.47
N ALA A 50 22.54 -1.31 2.09
CA ALA A 50 21.85 -1.08 0.82
C ALA A 50 21.37 0.37 0.65
N PHE A 51 21.01 1.06 1.75
CA PHE A 51 20.58 2.47 1.72
C PHE A 51 21.69 3.44 1.33
N MET A 52 22.96 3.02 1.40
CA MET A 52 24.10 3.84 0.96
C MET A 52 24.28 3.81 -0.57
N ASP A 53 23.78 2.76 -1.22
CA ASP A 53 23.98 2.50 -2.64
C ASP A 53 22.76 2.86 -3.50
N LEU A 54 21.56 2.81 -2.91
CA LEU A 54 20.29 3.08 -3.58
C LEU A 54 19.42 4.00 -2.73
N ASP A 55 18.72 4.91 -3.41
CA ASP A 55 17.72 5.76 -2.80
C ASP A 55 16.33 5.10 -2.90
N PHE A 56 15.86 4.54 -1.80
CA PHE A 56 14.56 3.89 -1.71
C PHE A 56 13.99 3.99 -0.29
N LEU A 57 12.68 3.77 -0.18
CA LEU A 57 12.00 3.56 1.09
C LEU A 57 11.75 2.08 1.28
N ALA A 58 12.03 1.57 2.48
CA ALA A 58 11.64 0.24 2.90
C ALA A 58 10.54 0.32 3.96
N LEU A 59 9.48 -0.46 3.80
CA LEU A 59 8.38 -0.61 4.73
C LEU A 59 8.41 -2.01 5.31
N GLY A 60 8.52 -2.11 6.64
CA GLY A 60 8.26 -3.31 7.39
C GLY A 60 7.25 -3.03 8.49
N PHE A 61 6.11 -3.73 8.51
CA PHE A 61 4.99 -3.42 9.43
C PHE A 61 5.36 -3.31 10.92
N PRO A 62 6.32 -4.09 11.47
CA PRO A 62 6.72 -3.94 12.87
C PRO A 62 7.44 -2.63 13.21
N LYS A 63 8.12 -1.99 12.25
CA LYS A 63 8.93 -0.78 12.46
C LYS A 63 8.39 0.45 11.74
N GLY A 64 7.69 0.26 10.63
CA GLY A 64 7.20 1.30 9.74
C GLY A 64 8.08 1.47 8.50
N ILE A 65 8.25 2.71 8.06
CA ILE A 65 8.99 3.08 6.85
C ILE A 65 10.38 3.59 7.23
N GLN A 66 11.40 3.28 6.45
CA GLN A 66 12.76 3.78 6.67
C GLN A 66 13.52 3.99 5.36
N SER A 67 14.48 4.91 5.42
CA SER A 67 15.51 5.19 4.42
C SER A 67 16.78 5.70 5.14
N MET A 68 17.78 6.17 4.41
CA MET A 68 19.08 6.57 4.96
C MET A 68 18.99 7.68 6.02
N GLU A 69 18.15 8.69 5.80
CA GLU A 69 18.00 9.85 6.70
C GLU A 69 16.54 10.08 7.15
N PHE A 70 15.66 9.12 6.85
CA PHE A 70 14.23 9.22 7.10
C PHE A 70 13.72 7.96 7.78
N GLN A 71 12.89 8.14 8.80
CA GLN A 71 12.14 7.05 9.41
C GLN A 71 10.71 7.49 9.68
N CYS A 72 9.75 6.61 9.47
CA CYS A 72 8.39 6.79 9.93
C CYS A 72 7.92 5.59 10.72
N ASN A 73 7.87 5.77 12.04
CA ASN A 73 7.55 4.71 12.98
C ASN A 73 6.04 4.51 13.05
N PHE A 74 5.58 3.29 12.79
CA PHE A 74 4.16 2.95 12.92
C PHE A 74 3.81 2.74 14.39
N PHE A 75 2.88 3.54 14.90
CA PHE A 75 2.39 3.44 16.27
C PHE A 75 1.17 2.52 16.38
N ASP A 76 0.29 2.57 15.37
CA ASP A 76 -0.88 1.70 15.29
C ASP A 76 -1.16 1.32 13.84
N VAL A 77 -1.54 0.06 13.61
CA VAL A 77 -1.92 -0.48 12.31
C VAL A 77 -3.26 -1.17 12.48
N LYS A 78 -4.32 -0.50 12.02
CA LYS A 78 -5.71 -0.93 12.18
C LYS A 78 -6.19 -1.63 10.91
N SER A 79 -6.87 -2.74 11.10
CA SER A 79 -7.64 -3.44 10.06
C SER A 79 -9.10 -3.59 10.48
N ARG A 80 -9.98 -3.81 9.50
CA ARG A 80 -11.39 -4.15 9.76
C ARG A 80 -11.70 -5.53 9.18
N GLU A 81 -12.53 -6.31 9.87
CA GLU A 81 -13.02 -7.60 9.35
C GLU A 81 -13.63 -7.42 7.94
N GLY A 82 -13.24 -8.28 7.00
CA GLY A 82 -13.68 -8.22 5.60
C GLY A 82 -13.04 -7.09 4.77
N SER A 83 -12.06 -6.36 5.30
CA SER A 83 -11.28 -5.35 4.57
C SER A 83 -9.87 -5.84 4.28
N THR A 84 -9.40 -5.61 3.07
CA THR A 84 -7.98 -5.78 2.67
C THR A 84 -7.14 -4.53 2.92
N HIS A 85 -7.75 -3.45 3.39
CA HIS A 85 -7.10 -2.16 3.64
C HIS A 85 -6.64 -2.06 5.09
N LEU A 86 -5.55 -1.32 5.30
CA LEU A 86 -5.01 -0.94 6.60
C LEU A 86 -5.07 0.57 6.76
N PHE A 87 -5.28 1.01 8.00
CA PHE A 87 -5.16 2.39 8.40
C PHE A 87 -4.05 2.49 9.44
N VAL A 88 -3.12 3.42 9.25
CA VAL A 88 -1.90 3.51 10.04
C VAL A 88 -1.80 4.89 10.67
N ASP A 89 -1.51 4.92 11.96
CA ASP A 89 -1.10 6.11 12.69
C ASP A 89 0.42 6.03 12.92
N ALA A 90 1.17 7.05 12.51
CA ALA A 90 2.63 7.03 12.53
C ALA A 90 3.22 8.37 13.00
N VAL A 91 4.49 8.33 13.41
CA VAL A 91 5.31 9.52 13.64
C VAL A 91 6.55 9.42 12.76
N CYS A 92 6.70 10.39 11.87
CA CYS A 92 7.80 10.46 10.93
C CYS A 92 8.84 11.49 11.38
N GLU A 93 10.10 11.18 11.07
CA GLU A 93 11.28 11.97 11.37
C GLU A 93 12.15 12.05 10.11
N ALA A 94 12.52 13.27 9.77
CA ALA A 94 13.52 13.61 8.75
C ALA A 94 14.54 14.57 9.40
N PRO A 95 15.67 14.92 8.75
CA PRO A 95 16.69 15.76 9.38
C PRO A 95 16.14 17.12 9.82
N GLY A 96 15.98 17.29 11.14
CA GLY A 96 15.44 18.51 11.75
C GLY A 96 13.91 18.62 11.77
N GLU A 97 13.18 17.58 11.35
CA GLU A 97 11.73 17.58 11.24
C GLU A 97 11.12 16.39 11.98
N LEU A 98 10.03 16.64 12.70
CA LEU A 98 9.23 15.62 13.38
C LEU A 98 7.76 15.94 13.16
N TYR A 99 7.00 15.00 12.60
CA TYR A 99 5.60 15.21 12.28
C TYR A 99 4.78 13.93 12.43
N PRO A 100 3.50 14.05 12.85
CA PRO A 100 2.58 12.93 12.78
C PRO A 100 2.15 12.71 11.33
N ASP A 101 1.87 11.46 10.97
CA ASP A 101 1.22 11.13 9.70
C ASP A 101 0.16 10.04 9.90
N THR A 102 -0.83 10.08 9.03
CA THR A 102 -1.88 9.06 8.95
C THR A 102 -1.90 8.52 7.54
N MET A 103 -1.81 7.20 7.41
CA MET A 103 -1.65 6.54 6.13
C MET A 103 -2.75 5.51 5.90
N ALA A 104 -3.13 5.34 4.64
CA ALA A 104 -3.95 4.23 4.18
C ALA A 104 -3.10 3.29 3.32
N ILE A 105 -3.18 1.98 3.56
CA ILE A 105 -2.46 0.98 2.77
C ILE A 105 -3.48 0.01 2.17
N ALA A 106 -3.36 -0.26 0.88
CA ALA A 106 -4.21 -1.19 0.15
C ALA A 106 -3.36 -2.09 -0.78
N PRO A 107 -3.80 -3.32 -1.08
CA PRO A 107 -3.23 -4.09 -2.18
C PRO A 107 -3.40 -3.34 -3.50
N TYR A 108 -2.35 -3.32 -4.32
CA TYR A 108 -2.37 -2.73 -5.66
C TYR A 108 -2.27 -3.81 -6.75
N SER A 109 -1.43 -4.82 -6.52
CA SER A 109 -1.31 -6.02 -7.35
C SER A 109 -0.93 -7.23 -6.47
N GLU A 110 -0.66 -8.39 -7.06
CA GLU A 110 -0.22 -9.59 -6.32
C GLU A 110 1.05 -9.38 -5.48
N THR A 111 1.92 -8.47 -5.91
CA THR A 111 3.22 -8.20 -5.28
C THR A 111 3.38 -6.75 -4.81
N GLN A 112 2.39 -5.89 -5.06
CA GLN A 112 2.51 -4.47 -4.70
C GLN A 112 1.39 -4.01 -3.77
N ILE A 113 1.76 -3.09 -2.89
CA ILE A 113 0.84 -2.30 -2.10
C ILE A 113 0.91 -0.84 -2.53
N GLN A 114 -0.21 -0.16 -2.44
CA GLN A 114 -0.28 1.28 -2.48
C GLN A 114 -0.39 1.80 -1.06
N LEU A 115 0.47 2.73 -0.70
CA LEU A 115 0.39 3.50 0.53
C LEU A 115 0.05 4.95 0.17
N VAL A 116 -0.88 5.56 0.90
CA VAL A 116 -1.21 6.99 0.73
C VAL A 116 -0.96 7.69 2.05
N SER A 117 0.00 8.62 2.06
CA SER A 117 0.31 9.49 3.19
C SER A 117 -0.53 10.76 3.16
N SER A 118 -1.12 11.14 4.29
CA SER A 118 -1.88 12.37 4.42
C SER A 118 -0.97 13.60 4.45
N TYR A 119 0.19 13.47 5.09
CA TYR A 119 1.22 14.50 5.10
C TYR A 119 1.75 14.76 3.69
N ASP A 120 2.18 13.71 2.97
CA ASP A 120 2.70 13.86 1.60
C ASP A 120 1.62 14.43 0.67
N ALA A 121 0.38 13.97 0.79
CA ALA A 121 -0.73 14.52 0.01
C ALA A 121 -0.90 16.03 0.25
N ALA A 122 -0.82 16.47 1.51
CA ALA A 122 -0.91 17.89 1.85
C ALA A 122 0.29 18.69 1.32
N MET A 123 1.51 18.15 1.42
CA MET A 123 2.72 18.80 0.91
C MET A 123 2.72 18.88 -0.62
N THR A 124 2.25 17.85 -1.32
CA THR A 124 2.06 17.87 -2.78
C THR A 124 1.03 18.92 -3.18
N LEU A 125 -0.11 19.01 -2.49
CA LEU A 125 -1.13 20.01 -2.77
C LEU A 125 -0.67 21.45 -2.50
N ALA A 126 0.21 21.63 -1.52
CA ALA A 126 0.86 22.91 -1.22
C ALA A 126 1.95 23.29 -2.24
N GLY A 127 2.29 22.39 -3.18
CA GLY A 127 3.37 22.57 -4.15
C GLY A 127 4.77 22.49 -3.53
N ILE A 128 4.89 21.84 -2.38
CA ILE A 128 6.15 21.64 -1.65
C ILE A 128 6.83 20.35 -2.12
N PHE A 129 6.06 19.28 -2.29
CA PHE A 129 6.57 17.99 -2.79
C PHE A 129 6.10 17.74 -4.22
N GLU A 130 7.01 17.19 -5.04
CA GLU A 130 6.64 16.62 -6.32
C GLU A 130 5.94 15.26 -6.12
N PRO A 131 4.98 14.89 -6.97
CA PRO A 131 4.37 13.56 -6.92
C PRO A 131 5.44 12.48 -7.12
N THR A 132 5.60 11.60 -6.13
CA THR A 132 6.64 10.56 -6.10
C THR A 132 6.23 9.26 -6.81
N SER A 133 5.00 9.18 -7.31
CA SER A 133 4.42 7.97 -7.87
C SER A 133 3.70 8.22 -9.19
N ALA A 134 3.71 7.21 -10.06
CA ALA A 134 2.88 7.18 -11.26
C ALA A 134 1.37 7.08 -10.96
N VAL A 135 1.00 6.91 -9.69
CA VAL A 135 -0.39 6.88 -9.26
C VAL A 135 -0.93 8.31 -9.17
N ALA A 136 -2.12 8.54 -9.73
CA ALA A 136 -2.72 9.88 -9.84
C ALA A 136 -3.10 10.53 -8.50
N THR A 137 -3.15 9.77 -7.41
CA THR A 137 -3.54 10.25 -6.08
C THR A 137 -2.36 10.96 -5.40
N PRO A 138 -2.49 12.22 -4.97
CA PRO A 138 -1.45 12.90 -4.19
C PRO A 138 -1.07 12.11 -2.93
N GLY A 139 0.23 12.07 -2.60
CA GLY A 139 0.77 11.32 -1.47
C GLY A 139 0.74 9.79 -1.62
N ALA A 140 0.33 9.27 -2.78
CA ALA A 140 0.39 7.84 -3.06
C ALA A 140 1.82 7.43 -3.41
N THR A 141 2.27 6.30 -2.86
CA THR A 141 3.53 5.64 -3.19
C THR A 141 3.26 4.15 -3.36
N LEU A 142 3.88 3.54 -4.39
CA LEU A 142 3.82 2.09 -4.59
C LEU A 142 5.03 1.45 -3.91
N TYR A 143 4.77 0.35 -3.19
CA TYR A 143 5.82 -0.49 -2.65
C TYR A 143 5.67 -1.92 -3.19
N THR A 144 6.80 -2.54 -3.52
CA THR A 144 6.93 -3.89 -4.05
C THR A 144 7.42 -4.83 -2.95
N ARG A 145 6.73 -5.96 -2.78
CA ARG A 145 7.06 -6.99 -1.79
C ARG A 145 8.38 -7.68 -2.14
N CYS A 146 9.28 -7.78 -1.17
CA CYS A 146 10.47 -8.62 -1.27
C CYS A 146 10.15 -10.01 -0.71
N ASP A 147 9.93 -10.99 -1.58
CA ASP A 147 9.40 -12.30 -1.19
C ASP A 147 10.28 -13.08 -0.20
N ASN A 148 11.61 -12.87 -0.21
CA ASN A 148 12.53 -13.57 0.70
C ASN A 148 12.88 -12.78 1.96
N LEU A 149 12.40 -11.55 2.13
CA LEU A 149 12.76 -10.67 3.26
C LEU A 149 11.57 -10.47 4.21
N SER A 150 11.79 -10.77 5.48
CA SER A 150 10.87 -10.44 6.58
C SER A 150 11.39 -9.33 7.50
N GLU A 151 12.69 -9.05 7.45
CA GLU A 151 13.36 -7.99 8.18
C GLU A 151 14.59 -7.50 7.42
N ILE A 152 15.09 -6.32 7.77
CA ILE A 152 16.36 -5.78 7.27
C ILE A 152 17.43 -6.10 8.30
N THR A 153 18.46 -6.84 7.89
CA THR A 153 19.60 -7.21 8.74
C THR A 153 20.51 -6.02 9.00
N VAL A 154 21.20 -6.03 10.14
CA VAL A 154 22.05 -4.93 10.63
C VAL A 154 23.48 -5.42 10.90
N ASP A 155 23.86 -6.53 10.27
CA ASP A 155 25.07 -7.30 10.55
C ASP A 155 26.34 -6.68 9.95
#